data_AF-A0AAW0ATC8-F1
#
_entry.id   AF-A0AAW0ATC8-F1
#
_cell.length_a   1.000
_cell.length_b   1.000
_cell.length_c   1.000
_cell.angle_alpha   90.00
_cell.angle_beta   90.00
_cell.angle_gamma   90.00
#
_symmetry.space_group_name_H-M   'P 1'
#
loop_
_entity.id
_entity.type
_entity.pdbx_description
1 polymer ?
#
loop_
_entity_poly.entity_id
_entity_poly.type
_entity_poly.pdbx_seq_one_letter_code
_entity_poly.pdbx_strand_id
1 'polypeptide(L)'
;MVRMPLPHDAQLNPEKWEAGWEAFLSAVSGRSMLSKILSAGFTHELEAANRQLDQRLHNYRYLLKQTCELEQLMSFEALKHLAHDDFERKWKRAGVSERSEHILGALVAVCSVATNLHDARAYCPELRLTRLSSDGHAFLQLAKAAMLDDASLVPTQPKYVSHPHWDAWVTLQKDSIKSEQEKVAFAGMILLRTKLICHILYFAMETFLGKDPIALIADLERKQKIPPNYWRTSPRLIESVGYEAAKEDAKAHKADFFSRRGQGRAFCSYIGCGNFASDSSIKFPRCGRCFEKMQRQVLYCSRFVDCVHLGS
;
A
#
# COMPACT_ATOMS: atom_id res chain seq x y z
N MET A 1 -8.45 23.90 6.93
CA MET A 1 -8.14 22.48 7.19
C MET A 1 -7.31 21.98 6.02
N VAL A 2 -6.14 21.39 6.24
CA VAL A 2 -5.30 20.87 5.14
C VAL A 2 -5.95 19.58 4.62
N ARG A 3 -6.27 19.56 3.32
CA ARG A 3 -6.90 18.39 2.68
C ARG A 3 -5.84 17.36 2.33
N MET A 4 -6.16 16.07 2.51
CA MET A 4 -5.34 14.98 2.00
C MET A 4 -5.28 15.05 0.47
N PRO A 5 -4.09 14.96 -0.15
CA PRO A 5 -3.96 14.93 -1.61
C PRO A 5 -4.76 13.78 -2.23
N LEU A 6 -5.13 13.90 -3.51
CA LEU A 6 -5.88 12.86 -4.21
C LEU A 6 -4.91 11.86 -4.89
N PRO A 7 -5.24 10.56 -4.94
CA PRO A 7 -4.33 9.57 -5.54
C PRO A 7 -3.95 9.84 -6.99
N HIS A 8 -4.90 10.35 -7.79
CA HIS A 8 -4.68 10.60 -9.22
C HIS A 8 -3.73 11.77 -9.50
N ASP A 9 -3.62 12.72 -8.57
CA ASP A 9 -2.68 13.84 -8.69
C ASP A 9 -1.23 13.35 -8.66
N ALA A 10 -0.97 12.18 -8.06
CA ALA A 10 0.36 11.58 -7.99
C ALA A 10 0.96 11.33 -9.38
N GLN A 11 0.15 10.91 -10.36
CA GLN A 11 0.63 10.66 -11.73
C GLN A 11 0.64 11.94 -12.58
N LEU A 12 -0.28 12.87 -12.33
CA LEU A 12 -0.45 14.09 -13.13
C LEU A 12 0.54 15.20 -12.76
N ASN A 13 0.82 15.36 -11.47
CA ASN A 13 1.75 16.37 -10.96
C ASN A 13 2.40 15.87 -9.65
N PRO A 14 3.38 14.95 -9.76
CA PRO A 14 4.06 14.32 -8.63
C PRO A 14 4.53 15.30 -7.55
N GLU A 15 5.17 16.39 -7.96
CA GLU A 15 5.80 17.36 -7.07
C GLU A 15 4.76 18.15 -6.28
N LYS A 16 3.68 18.58 -6.95
CA LYS A 16 2.58 19.28 -6.28
C LYS A 16 1.81 18.34 -5.35
N TRP A 17 1.59 17.10 -5.77
CA TRP A 17 0.94 16.07 -4.95
C TRP A 17 1.77 15.80 -3.68
N GLU A 18 3.09 15.66 -3.83
CA GLU A 18 4.01 15.47 -2.71
C GLU A 18 4.07 16.68 -1.78
N ALA A 19 4.12 17.90 -2.32
CA ALA A 19 4.07 19.12 -1.51
C ALA A 19 2.77 19.18 -0.68
N GLY A 20 1.65 18.71 -1.25
CA GLY A 20 0.38 18.54 -0.52
C GLY A 20 0.49 17.53 0.63
N TRP A 21 1.19 16.41 0.42
CA TRP A 21 1.42 15.41 1.47
C TRP A 21 2.34 15.94 2.56
N GLU A 22 3.41 16.65 2.23
CA GLU A 22 4.30 17.29 3.19
C GLU A 22 3.57 18.33 4.04
N ALA A 23 2.69 19.14 3.42
CA ALA A 23 1.83 20.09 4.13
C ALA A 23 0.83 19.37 5.05
N PHE A 24 0.18 18.31 4.57
CA PHE A 24 -0.75 17.51 5.34
C PHE A 24 -0.05 16.87 6.55
N LEU A 25 1.04 16.12 6.33
CA LEU A 25 1.82 15.45 7.36
C LEU A 25 2.41 16.45 8.38
N SER A 26 2.85 17.62 7.93
CA SER A 26 3.33 18.68 8.82
C SER A 26 2.20 19.23 9.70
N ALA A 27 1.02 19.51 9.13
CA ALA A 27 -0.13 19.99 9.89
C ALA A 27 -0.61 18.97 10.92
N VAL A 28 -0.50 17.68 10.61
CA VAL A 28 -1.03 16.62 11.47
C VAL A 28 -0.03 16.06 12.48
N SER A 29 1.26 16.43 12.34
CA SER A 29 2.35 15.97 13.22
C SER A 29 2.16 16.31 14.71
N GLY A 30 1.26 17.23 15.06
CA GLY A 30 0.83 17.44 16.44
C GLY A 30 0.07 16.22 17.00
N ARG A 31 0.42 15.77 18.22
CA ARG A 31 -0.15 14.56 18.86
C ARG A 31 -1.68 14.45 18.76
N SER A 32 -2.40 15.56 18.91
CA SER A 32 -3.87 15.57 18.89
C SER A 32 -4.47 15.39 17.49
N MET A 33 -3.80 15.80 16.42
CA MET A 33 -4.35 15.76 15.06
C MET A 33 -4.08 14.42 14.37
N LEU A 34 -2.86 13.88 14.51
CA LEU A 34 -2.56 12.53 14.01
C LEU A 34 -3.44 11.48 14.68
N SER A 35 -3.69 11.58 15.98
CA SER A 35 -4.63 10.68 16.68
C SER A 35 -6.04 10.74 16.09
N LYS A 36 -6.53 11.92 15.66
CA LYS A 36 -7.84 12.07 15.02
C LYS A 36 -7.88 11.41 13.65
N ILE A 37 -6.83 11.56 12.84
CA ILE A 37 -6.73 10.93 11.52
C ILE A 37 -6.67 9.42 11.64
N LEU A 38 -5.84 8.93 12.56
CA LEU A 38 -5.74 7.50 12.83
C LEU A 38 -7.08 6.93 13.32
N SER A 39 -7.81 7.66 14.17
CA SER A 39 -9.14 7.26 14.63
C SER A 39 -10.20 7.31 13.51
N ALA A 40 -10.11 8.29 12.59
CA ALA A 40 -10.99 8.37 11.43
C ALA A 40 -10.74 7.21 10.46
N GLY A 41 -9.46 6.89 10.19
CA GLY A 41 -9.05 5.72 9.42
C GLY A 41 -9.55 4.42 10.05
N PHE A 42 -9.39 4.27 11.35
CA PHE A 42 -9.91 3.13 12.10
C PHE A 42 -11.43 3.01 12.00
N THR A 43 -12.15 4.12 12.15
CA THR A 43 -13.62 4.14 12.01
C THR A 43 -14.05 3.69 10.62
N HIS A 44 -13.36 4.14 9.56
CA HIS A 44 -13.63 3.71 8.20
C HIS A 44 -13.43 2.19 8.01
N GLU A 45 -12.29 1.67 8.48
CA GLU A 45 -12.00 0.24 8.42
C GLU A 45 -12.98 -0.62 9.25
N LEU A 46 -13.44 -0.09 10.38
CA LEU A 46 -14.43 -0.69 11.27
C LEU A 46 -15.82 -0.71 10.62
N GLU A 47 -16.27 0.39 10.02
CA GLU A 47 -17.53 0.44 9.27
C GLU A 47 -17.54 -0.58 8.12
N ALA A 48 -16.40 -0.75 7.44
CA ALA A 48 -16.25 -1.79 6.43
C ALA A 48 -16.32 -3.21 7.03
N ALA A 49 -15.67 -3.44 8.17
CA ALA A 49 -15.72 -4.72 8.91
C ALA A 49 -17.13 -5.07 9.39
N ASN A 50 -17.89 -4.09 9.89
CA ASN A 50 -19.25 -4.27 10.37
C ASN A 50 -20.23 -4.68 9.26
N ARG A 51 -20.00 -4.23 8.01
CA ARG A 51 -20.88 -4.58 6.89
C ARG A 51 -20.67 -6.01 6.38
N GLN A 52 -19.42 -6.49 6.35
CA GLN A 52 -19.06 -7.76 5.69
C GLN A 52 -17.84 -8.43 6.36
N LEU A 53 -17.98 -8.88 7.61
CA LEU A 53 -16.86 -9.42 8.39
C LEU A 53 -16.13 -10.58 7.68
N ASP A 54 -16.84 -11.55 7.11
CA ASP A 54 -16.21 -12.71 6.43
C ASP A 54 -15.34 -12.29 5.25
N GLN A 55 -15.84 -11.38 4.41
CA GLN A 55 -15.07 -10.82 3.29
C GLN A 55 -13.84 -10.07 3.81
N ARG A 56 -13.98 -9.35 4.93
CA ARG A 56 -12.90 -8.57 5.52
C ARG A 56 -11.85 -9.44 6.19
N LEU A 57 -12.23 -10.54 6.83
CA LEU A 57 -11.31 -11.57 7.30
C LEU A 57 -10.56 -12.23 6.15
N HIS A 58 -11.23 -12.48 5.03
CA HIS A 58 -10.57 -13.01 3.84
C HIS A 58 -9.53 -12.03 3.28
N ASN A 59 -9.92 -10.76 3.09
CA ASN A 59 -9.04 -9.70 2.61
C ASN A 59 -7.87 -9.47 3.57
N TYR A 60 -8.12 -9.53 4.88
CA TYR A 60 -7.09 -9.45 5.91
C TYR A 60 -6.06 -10.58 5.76
N ARG A 61 -6.50 -11.84 5.62
CA ARG A 61 -5.58 -12.99 5.44
C ARG A 61 -4.75 -12.86 4.17
N TYR A 62 -5.36 -12.37 3.09
CA TYR A 62 -4.65 -12.13 1.84
C TYR A 62 -3.62 -11.01 1.99
N LEU A 63 -4.02 -9.88 2.60
CA LEU A 63 -3.14 -8.76 2.88
C LEU A 63 -1.98 -9.17 3.79
N LEU A 64 -2.23 -9.98 4.83
CA LEU A 64 -1.23 -10.51 5.74
C LEU A 64 -0.18 -11.30 4.96
N LYS A 65 -0.62 -12.30 4.18
CA LYS A 65 0.27 -13.12 3.37
C LYS A 65 1.12 -12.28 2.42
N GLN A 66 0.49 -11.39 1.65
CA GLN A 66 1.21 -10.52 0.71
C GLN A 66 2.20 -9.59 1.40
N THR A 67 1.87 -9.09 2.60
CA THR A 67 2.75 -8.18 3.35
C THR A 67 3.97 -8.94 3.83
N CYS A 68 3.81 -10.16 4.37
CA CYS A 68 4.92 -11.00 4.79
C CYS A 68 5.82 -11.42 3.61
N GLU A 69 5.24 -11.81 2.48
CA GLU A 69 5.99 -12.15 1.26
C GLU A 69 6.78 -10.94 0.72
N LEU A 70 6.16 -9.75 0.73
CA LEU A 70 6.82 -8.51 0.33
C LEU A 70 7.96 -8.14 1.29
N GLU A 71 7.74 -8.27 2.60
CA GLU A 71 8.75 -7.94 3.60
C GLU A 71 9.96 -8.87 3.49
N GLN A 72 9.74 -10.17 3.23
CA GLN A 72 10.82 -11.11 2.92
C GLN A 72 11.57 -10.68 1.66
N LEU A 73 10.86 -10.44 0.56
CA LEU A 73 11.46 -10.02 -0.72
C LEU A 73 12.29 -8.73 -0.55
N MET A 74 11.71 -7.71 0.07
CA MET A 74 12.38 -6.44 0.34
C MET A 74 13.62 -6.65 1.19
N SER A 75 13.55 -7.48 2.23
CA SER A 75 14.69 -7.79 3.09
C SER A 75 15.81 -8.51 2.33
N PHE A 76 15.45 -9.48 1.49
CA PHE A 76 16.40 -10.23 0.68
C PHE A 76 17.13 -9.32 -0.32
N GLU A 77 16.40 -8.50 -1.07
CA GLU A 77 16.99 -7.58 -2.04
C GLU A 77 17.78 -6.47 -1.34
N ALA A 78 17.29 -5.92 -0.22
CA ALA A 78 18.05 -4.95 0.57
C ALA A 78 19.38 -5.53 1.08
N LEU A 79 19.39 -6.76 1.61
CA LEU A 79 20.63 -7.44 2.03
C LEU A 79 21.61 -7.57 0.87
N LYS A 80 21.13 -8.04 -0.28
CA LYS A 80 21.93 -8.17 -1.50
C LYS A 80 22.50 -6.83 -1.95
N HIS A 81 21.70 -5.76 -1.99
CA HIS A 81 22.16 -4.44 -2.41
C HIS A 81 23.18 -3.83 -1.44
N LEU A 82 22.96 -4.01 -0.13
CA LEU A 82 23.88 -3.53 0.90
C LEU A 82 25.21 -4.29 0.89
N ALA A 83 25.18 -5.60 0.64
CA ALA A 83 26.37 -6.45 0.64
C ALA A 83 27.16 -6.42 -0.68
N HIS A 84 26.48 -6.37 -1.83
CA HIS A 84 27.11 -6.60 -3.14
C HIS A 84 27.05 -5.38 -4.07
N ASP A 85 26.00 -4.57 -4.01
CA ASP A 85 25.82 -3.46 -4.95
C ASP A 85 26.42 -2.13 -4.44
N ASP A 86 27.04 -2.13 -3.26
CA ASP A 86 27.60 -0.96 -2.59
C ASP A 86 26.56 0.16 -2.40
N PHE A 87 25.30 -0.24 -2.21
CA PHE A 87 24.15 0.65 -2.18
C PHE A 87 24.31 1.75 -1.12
N GLU A 88 24.68 1.40 0.11
CA GLU A 88 24.78 2.36 1.21
C GLU A 88 25.78 3.50 0.90
N ARG A 89 26.94 3.18 0.30
CA ARG A 89 27.94 4.18 -0.05
C ARG A 89 27.47 5.05 -1.20
N LYS A 90 26.88 4.46 -2.25
CA LYS A 90 26.32 5.20 -3.39
C LYS A 90 25.19 6.14 -2.95
N TRP A 91 24.24 5.63 -2.15
CA TRP A 91 23.10 6.40 -1.65
C TRP A 91 23.50 7.61 -0.79
N LYS A 92 24.50 7.43 0.09
CA LYS A 92 25.05 8.54 0.90
C LYS A 92 25.80 9.58 0.07
N ARG A 93 26.43 9.17 -1.04
CA ARG A 93 27.15 10.07 -1.97
C ARG A 93 26.22 10.80 -2.93
N ALA A 94 25.05 10.25 -3.21
CA ALA A 94 24.05 10.85 -4.07
C ALA A 94 23.66 12.27 -3.59
N GLY A 95 23.19 13.11 -4.51
CA GLY A 95 22.64 14.41 -4.16
C GLY A 95 21.26 14.29 -3.49
N VAL A 96 20.82 15.35 -2.80
CA VAL A 96 19.43 15.43 -2.29
C VAL A 96 18.42 15.30 -3.42
N SER A 97 18.70 15.95 -4.57
CA SER A 97 17.84 15.91 -5.75
C SER A 97 17.67 14.48 -6.29
N GLU A 98 18.77 13.75 -6.46
CA GLU A 98 18.78 12.38 -6.96
C GLU A 98 18.03 11.43 -6.01
N ARG A 99 18.31 11.49 -4.70
CA ARG A 99 17.53 10.70 -3.71
C ARG A 99 16.05 11.05 -3.75
N SER A 100 15.72 12.35 -3.87
CA SER A 100 14.33 12.80 -3.90
C SER A 100 13.59 12.25 -5.11
N GLU A 101 14.24 12.21 -6.28
CA GLU A 101 13.68 11.64 -7.50
C GLU A 101 13.27 10.17 -7.32
N HIS A 102 14.16 9.33 -6.79
CA HIS A 102 13.86 7.91 -6.58
C HIS A 102 12.79 7.67 -5.50
N ILE A 103 12.83 8.43 -4.40
CA ILE A 103 11.82 8.31 -3.34
C ILE A 103 10.46 8.80 -3.85
N LEU A 104 10.41 9.92 -4.58
CA LEU A 104 9.17 10.43 -5.17
C LEU A 104 8.61 9.47 -6.22
N GLY A 105 9.45 8.94 -7.09
CA GLY A 105 9.07 7.92 -8.07
C GLY A 105 8.46 6.69 -7.40
N ALA A 106 9.05 6.21 -6.30
CA ALA A 106 8.49 5.13 -5.51
C ALA A 106 7.13 5.50 -4.89
N LEU A 107 7.00 6.69 -4.29
CA LEU A 107 5.75 7.18 -3.70
C LEU A 107 4.63 7.25 -4.72
N VAL A 108 4.91 7.80 -5.91
CA VAL A 108 3.95 7.88 -7.01
C VAL A 108 3.59 6.48 -7.49
N ALA A 109 4.57 5.62 -7.78
CA ALA A 109 4.31 4.27 -8.29
C ALA A 109 3.42 3.47 -7.32
N VAL A 110 3.67 3.57 -6.02
CA VAL A 110 2.94 2.80 -5.01
C VAL A 110 1.58 3.39 -4.67
N CYS A 111 1.50 4.70 -4.42
CA CYS A 111 0.25 5.34 -4.02
C CYS A 111 -0.72 5.50 -5.19
N SER A 112 -0.23 5.56 -6.43
CA SER A 112 -1.10 5.65 -7.61
C SER A 112 -1.77 4.32 -7.94
N VAL A 113 -1.19 3.17 -7.59
CA VAL A 113 -1.73 1.85 -7.96
C VAL A 113 -2.85 1.38 -7.02
N ALA A 114 -2.77 1.70 -5.73
CA ALA A 114 -3.70 1.16 -4.74
C ALA A 114 -4.16 2.25 -3.76
N THR A 115 -5.46 2.57 -3.78
CA THR A 115 -6.06 3.60 -2.93
C THR A 115 -5.80 3.35 -1.44
N ASN A 116 -5.86 2.10 -1.00
CA ASN A 116 -5.57 1.74 0.39
C ASN A 116 -4.12 2.04 0.80
N LEU A 117 -3.15 1.90 -0.11
CA LEU A 117 -1.75 2.28 0.14
C LEU A 117 -1.58 3.80 0.13
N HIS A 118 -2.28 4.51 -0.76
CA HIS A 118 -2.34 5.97 -0.72
C HIS A 118 -2.87 6.47 0.64
N ASP A 119 -4.01 5.94 1.09
CA ASP A 119 -4.63 6.37 2.34
C ASP A 119 -3.77 5.97 3.55
N ALA A 120 -3.09 4.82 3.49
CA ALA A 120 -2.16 4.38 4.52
C ALA A 120 -0.99 5.35 4.75
N ARG A 121 -0.63 6.16 3.73
CA ARG A 121 0.42 7.17 3.85
C ARG A 121 0.14 8.19 4.95
N ALA A 122 -1.13 8.48 5.25
CA ALA A 122 -1.53 9.34 6.35
C ALA A 122 -1.05 8.84 7.72
N TYR A 123 -0.71 7.54 7.83
CA TYR A 123 -0.24 6.89 9.04
C TYR A 123 1.27 6.61 9.03
N CYS A 124 1.99 7.04 7.98
CA CYS A 124 3.41 6.77 7.77
C CYS A 124 4.24 8.06 7.74
N PRO A 125 4.30 8.84 8.85
CA PRO A 125 5.08 10.08 8.93
C PRO A 125 6.60 9.89 8.70
N GLU A 126 7.10 8.67 8.81
CA GLU A 126 8.46 8.29 8.41
C GLU A 126 8.70 8.36 6.89
N LEU A 127 7.65 8.34 6.07
CA LEU A 127 7.71 8.38 4.59
C LEU A 127 7.63 9.81 4.03
N ARG A 128 8.08 10.81 4.79
CA ARG A 128 8.21 12.19 4.31
C ARG A 128 9.40 12.31 3.37
N LEU A 129 9.17 12.80 2.14
CA LEU A 129 10.22 12.95 1.14
C LEU A 129 11.37 13.79 1.67
N THR A 130 11.07 14.95 2.26
CA THR A 130 12.03 15.90 2.81
C THR A 130 12.96 15.27 3.85
N ARG A 131 12.41 14.37 4.68
CA ARG A 131 13.18 13.63 5.69
C ARG A 131 14.07 12.59 5.02
N LEU A 132 13.50 11.75 4.15
CA LEU A 132 14.19 10.61 3.57
C LEU A 132 15.31 11.00 2.60
N SER A 133 15.17 12.12 1.88
CA SER A 133 16.15 12.57 0.89
C SER A 133 17.27 13.46 1.43
N SER A 134 17.15 13.96 2.67
CA SER A 134 18.04 14.95 3.27
C SER A 134 19.53 14.57 3.25
N ASP A 135 19.94 13.57 4.03
CA ASP A 135 21.33 13.11 4.16
C ASP A 135 21.53 11.65 3.73
N GLY A 136 20.45 11.00 3.30
CA GLY A 136 20.39 9.58 2.97
C GLY A 136 20.43 8.63 4.19
N HIS A 137 20.75 9.12 5.39
CA HIS A 137 20.82 8.33 6.62
C HIS A 137 19.43 7.92 7.09
N ALA A 138 18.46 8.82 7.04
CA ALA A 138 17.07 8.54 7.43
C ALA A 138 16.46 7.38 6.61
N PHE A 139 16.70 7.35 5.30
CA PHE A 139 16.26 6.26 4.43
C PHE A 139 16.92 4.93 4.81
N LEU A 140 18.24 4.92 5.02
CA LEU A 140 18.97 3.70 5.39
C LEU A 140 18.57 3.16 6.76
N GLN A 141 18.30 4.04 7.74
CA GLN A 141 17.78 3.64 9.05
C GLN A 141 16.40 3.01 8.93
N LEU A 142 15.50 3.61 8.15
CA LEU A 142 14.17 3.06 7.92
C LEU A 142 14.25 1.71 7.18
N ALA A 143 15.11 1.59 6.17
CA ALA A 143 15.37 0.34 5.47
C ALA A 143 15.80 -0.77 6.43
N LYS A 144 16.85 -0.53 7.23
CA LYS A 144 17.35 -1.50 8.22
C LYS A 144 16.32 -1.85 9.28
N ALA A 145 15.47 -0.90 9.69
CA ALA A 145 14.41 -1.16 10.65
C ALA A 145 13.29 -2.04 10.07
N ALA A 146 13.02 -1.94 8.76
CA ALA A 146 12.01 -2.74 8.07
C ALA A 146 12.53 -4.13 7.65
N MET A 147 13.84 -4.33 7.52
CA MET A 147 14.42 -5.62 7.14
C MET A 147 14.19 -6.69 8.21
N LEU A 148 13.88 -7.91 7.80
CA LEU A 148 13.82 -9.10 8.66
C LEU A 148 15.21 -9.47 9.17
N ASP A 149 15.24 -10.07 10.36
CA ASP A 149 16.47 -10.60 10.94
C ASP A 149 16.93 -11.86 10.17
N ASP A 150 15.97 -12.64 9.67
CA ASP A 150 16.19 -13.77 8.76
C ASP A 150 15.34 -13.60 7.49
N ALA A 151 15.98 -13.19 6.39
CA ALA A 151 15.32 -13.01 5.09
C ALA A 151 15.13 -14.33 4.31
N SER A 152 15.65 -15.46 4.81
CA SER A 152 15.51 -16.76 4.14
C SER A 152 14.12 -17.38 4.31
N LEU A 153 13.32 -16.88 5.26
CA LEU A 153 12.00 -17.38 5.60
C LEU A 153 10.93 -16.29 5.45
N VAL A 154 9.75 -16.68 4.94
CA VAL A 154 8.56 -15.81 4.98
C VAL A 154 8.06 -15.75 6.42
N PRO A 155 7.94 -14.55 7.03
CA PRO A 155 7.48 -14.46 8.41
C PRO A 155 5.98 -14.75 8.50
N THR A 156 5.52 -15.26 9.63
CA THR A 156 4.08 -15.51 9.87
C THR A 156 3.32 -14.25 10.27
N GLN A 157 4.03 -13.20 10.67
CA GLN A 157 3.53 -11.88 11.04
C GLN A 157 4.51 -10.82 10.53
N PRO A 158 4.02 -9.63 10.11
CA PRO A 158 4.89 -8.55 9.65
C PRO A 158 5.81 -8.05 10.77
N LYS A 159 7.00 -7.59 10.43
CA LYS A 159 7.87 -6.86 11.36
C LYS A 159 7.26 -5.49 11.65
N TYR A 160 7.31 -5.11 12.93
CA TYR A 160 6.81 -3.82 13.38
C TYR A 160 7.88 -2.74 13.23
N VAL A 161 7.62 -1.73 12.41
CA VAL A 161 8.48 -0.55 12.29
C VAL A 161 8.03 0.51 13.30
N SER A 162 8.83 0.74 14.36
CA SER A 162 8.50 1.72 15.40
C SER A 162 8.48 3.16 14.86
N HIS A 163 7.50 3.94 15.30
CA HIS A 163 7.49 5.38 15.13
C HIS A 163 6.77 6.05 16.31
N PRO A 164 7.35 7.04 17.02
CA PRO A 164 6.83 7.51 18.31
C PRO A 164 5.34 7.86 18.33
N HIS A 165 4.86 8.52 17.26
CA HIS A 165 3.46 8.91 17.17
C HIS A 165 2.52 7.74 16.83
N TRP A 166 3.00 6.78 16.03
CA TRP A 166 2.25 5.59 15.68
C TRP A 166 2.16 4.67 16.91
N ASP A 167 3.27 4.47 17.60
CA ASP A 167 3.37 3.63 18.80
C ASP A 167 2.47 4.14 19.92
N ALA A 168 2.40 5.47 20.11
CA ALA A 168 1.48 6.09 21.07
C ALA A 168 0.01 5.78 20.73
N TRP A 169 -0.37 5.88 19.45
CA TRP A 169 -1.75 5.56 19.02
C TRP A 169 -2.04 4.05 19.12
N VAL A 170 -1.11 3.19 18.71
CA VAL A 170 -1.21 1.73 18.84
C VAL A 170 -1.45 1.33 20.30
N THR A 171 -0.75 1.96 21.24
CA THR A 171 -0.92 1.72 22.67
C THR A 171 -2.34 2.10 23.12
N LEU A 172 -2.80 3.30 22.78
CA LEU A 172 -4.14 3.77 23.12
C LEU A 172 -5.25 2.88 22.53
N GLN A 173 -5.09 2.40 21.30
CA GLN A 173 -6.11 1.57 20.65
C GLN A 173 -6.16 0.15 21.18
N LYS A 174 -5.02 -0.46 21.51
CA LYS A 174 -4.96 -1.82 22.07
C LYS A 174 -5.84 -1.96 23.32
N ASP A 175 -5.87 -0.92 24.16
CA ASP A 175 -6.67 -0.89 25.38
C ASP A 175 -8.17 -0.68 25.11
N SER A 176 -8.54 -0.13 23.95
CA SER A 176 -9.93 0.19 23.60
C SER A 176 -10.63 -0.84 22.71
N ILE A 177 -9.90 -1.74 22.05
CA ILE A 177 -10.46 -2.76 21.14
C ILE A 177 -11.23 -3.82 21.94
N LYS A 178 -12.52 -4.01 21.62
CA LYS A 178 -13.41 -4.95 22.34
C LYS A 178 -14.03 -6.01 21.44
N SER A 179 -14.17 -5.74 20.15
CA SER A 179 -14.84 -6.60 19.17
C SER A 179 -13.88 -7.20 18.14
N GLU A 180 -14.29 -8.29 17.50
CA GLU A 180 -13.52 -8.92 16.41
C GLU A 180 -13.37 -7.99 15.19
N GLN A 181 -14.41 -7.20 14.88
CA GLN A 181 -14.39 -6.21 13.80
C GLN A 181 -13.33 -5.14 14.05
N GLU A 182 -13.22 -4.65 15.29
CA GLU A 182 -12.18 -3.71 15.70
C GLU A 182 -10.78 -4.33 15.60
N LYS A 183 -10.60 -5.58 16.02
CA LYS A 183 -9.32 -6.29 15.86
C LYS A 183 -8.90 -6.39 14.40
N VAL A 184 -9.82 -6.77 13.51
CA VAL A 184 -9.55 -6.90 12.07
C VAL A 184 -9.22 -5.54 11.45
N ALA A 185 -9.98 -4.49 11.78
CA ALA A 185 -9.72 -3.13 11.31
C ALA A 185 -8.34 -2.61 11.75
N PHE A 186 -8.02 -2.77 13.04
CA PHE A 186 -6.74 -2.37 13.61
C PHE A 186 -5.57 -3.12 12.99
N ALA A 187 -5.67 -4.44 12.88
CA ALA A 187 -4.64 -5.28 12.27
C ALA A 187 -4.47 -4.96 10.77
N GLY A 188 -5.56 -4.65 10.06
CA GLY A 188 -5.52 -4.18 8.67
C GLY A 188 -4.71 -2.90 8.50
N MET A 189 -4.88 -1.91 9.39
CA MET A 189 -4.09 -0.67 9.35
C MET A 189 -2.59 -0.92 9.56
N ILE A 190 -2.23 -1.81 10.50
CA ILE A 190 -0.83 -2.20 10.73
C ILE A 190 -0.24 -2.80 9.44
N LEU A 191 -0.96 -3.73 8.80
CA LEU A 191 -0.50 -4.38 7.57
C LEU A 191 -0.35 -3.39 6.42
N LEU A 192 -1.31 -2.48 6.21
CA LEU A 192 -1.23 -1.47 5.16
C LEU A 192 -0.03 -0.55 5.36
N ARG A 193 0.24 -0.13 6.61
CA ARG A 193 1.42 0.68 6.95
C ARG A 193 2.71 -0.07 6.62
N THR A 194 2.89 -1.31 7.11
CA THR A 194 4.10 -2.09 6.82
C THR A 194 4.26 -2.34 5.33
N LYS A 195 3.18 -2.70 4.63
CA LYS A 195 3.18 -2.95 3.19
C LYS A 195 3.60 -1.71 2.40
N LEU A 196 3.09 -0.53 2.76
CA LEU A 196 3.49 0.73 2.12
C LEU A 196 4.98 1.00 2.33
N ILE A 197 5.48 0.92 3.57
CA ILE A 197 6.90 1.14 3.88
C ILE A 197 7.79 0.21 3.05
N CYS A 198 7.49 -1.10 3.04
CA CYS A 198 8.27 -2.08 2.29
C CYS A 198 8.28 -1.78 0.79
N HIS A 199 7.13 -1.45 0.20
CA HIS A 199 7.07 -1.10 -1.22
C HIS A 199 7.90 0.15 -1.55
N ILE A 200 7.80 1.22 -0.75
CA ILE A 200 8.55 2.45 -1.01
C ILE A 200 10.05 2.21 -0.93
N LEU A 201 10.50 1.50 0.11
CA LEU A 201 11.90 1.15 0.28
C LEU A 201 12.42 0.30 -0.88
N TYR A 202 11.68 -0.76 -1.24
CA TYR A 202 12.03 -1.64 -2.35
C TYR A 202 12.12 -0.89 -3.68
N PHE A 203 11.08 -0.13 -4.05
CA PHE A 203 11.05 0.64 -5.30
C PHE A 203 12.18 1.68 -5.39
N ALA A 204 12.43 2.41 -4.30
CA ALA A 204 13.48 3.41 -4.28
C ALA A 204 14.87 2.78 -4.42
N MET A 205 15.13 1.62 -3.78
CA MET A 205 16.42 0.93 -3.92
C MET A 205 16.63 0.38 -5.34
N GLU A 206 15.64 -0.29 -5.91
CA GLU A 206 15.73 -0.86 -7.26
C GLU A 206 15.95 0.22 -8.31
N THR A 207 15.12 1.26 -8.31
CA THR A 207 15.22 2.34 -9.30
C THR A 207 16.52 3.13 -9.16
N PHE A 208 17.02 3.35 -7.94
CA PHE A 208 18.33 3.98 -7.70
C PHE A 208 19.49 3.16 -8.26
N LEU A 209 19.35 1.83 -8.29
CA LEU A 209 20.33 0.93 -8.90
C LEU A 209 20.10 0.74 -10.42
N GLY A 210 19.19 1.50 -11.03
CA GLY A 210 18.87 1.41 -12.46
C GLY A 210 18.11 0.14 -12.83
N LYS A 211 17.42 -0.49 -11.88
CA LYS A 211 16.64 -1.72 -12.07
C LYS A 211 15.15 -1.38 -12.15
N ASP A 212 14.42 -2.16 -12.93
CA ASP A 212 12.96 -2.08 -12.99
C ASP A 212 12.35 -2.78 -11.76
N PRO A 213 11.64 -2.06 -10.88
CA PRO A 213 11.00 -2.68 -9.73
C PRO A 213 9.86 -3.61 -10.18
N ILE A 214 9.63 -4.68 -9.42
CA ILE A 214 8.50 -5.59 -9.68
C ILE A 214 7.19 -4.80 -9.67
N ALA A 215 6.41 -4.96 -10.75
CA ALA A 215 5.13 -4.30 -10.90
C ALA A 215 4.19 -4.65 -9.74
N LEU A 216 3.59 -3.62 -9.15
CA LEU A 216 2.55 -3.79 -8.14
C LEU A 216 1.35 -4.49 -8.76
N ILE A 217 0.93 -5.58 -8.13
CA ILE A 217 -0.30 -6.26 -8.52
C ILE A 217 -1.46 -5.44 -7.96
N ALA A 218 -2.14 -4.70 -8.83
CA ALA A 218 -3.42 -4.10 -8.50
C ALA A 218 -4.39 -5.25 -8.16
N ASP A 219 -4.97 -5.23 -6.96
CA ASP A 219 -5.88 -6.27 -6.52
C ASP A 219 -7.11 -6.29 -7.45
N LEU A 220 -7.21 -7.31 -8.29
CA LEU A 220 -8.32 -7.49 -9.22
C LEU A 220 -9.50 -8.11 -8.48
N GLU A 221 -10.00 -7.45 -7.44
CA GLU A 221 -11.21 -7.91 -6.76
C GLU A 221 -12.37 -8.02 -7.76
N ARG A 222 -13.08 -9.14 -7.69
CA ARG A 222 -14.18 -9.49 -8.60
C ARG A 222 -15.33 -8.51 -8.41
N LYS A 223 -15.36 -7.46 -9.23
CA LYS A 223 -16.50 -6.53 -9.35
C LYS A 223 -16.73 -5.69 -8.08
N GLN A 224 -15.76 -4.87 -7.67
CA GLN A 224 -16.15 -3.62 -7.01
C GLN A 224 -16.96 -2.80 -8.03
N LYS A 225 -18.29 -3.03 -8.03
CA LYS A 225 -19.22 -2.13 -8.70
C LYS A 225 -19.17 -0.88 -7.84
N ILE A 226 -18.48 0.15 -8.31
CA ILE A 226 -18.68 1.49 -7.77
C ILE A 226 -20.19 1.75 -7.91
N PRO A 227 -20.96 1.83 -6.81
CA PRO A 227 -22.39 2.05 -6.91
C PRO A 227 -22.62 3.31 -7.77
N PRO A 228 -23.65 3.34 -8.64
CA PRO A 228 -23.89 4.47 -9.54
C PRO A 228 -23.97 5.84 -8.84
N ASN A 229 -24.06 5.87 -7.50
CA ASN A 229 -24.14 7.06 -6.67
C ASN A 229 -23.31 6.94 -5.37
N TYR A 230 -22.12 6.34 -5.39
CA TYR A 230 -21.32 6.15 -4.16
C TYR A 230 -21.05 7.47 -3.39
N TRP A 231 -20.98 8.60 -4.11
CA TRP A 231 -20.82 9.93 -3.51
C TRP A 231 -22.07 10.40 -2.76
N ARG A 232 -23.28 9.99 -3.18
CA ARG A 232 -24.53 10.23 -2.42
C ARG A 232 -24.56 9.46 -1.11
N THR A 233 -23.78 8.38 -1.01
CA THR A 233 -23.66 7.59 0.22
C THR A 233 -22.57 8.11 1.16
N SER A 234 -21.88 9.20 0.83
CA SER A 234 -20.95 9.88 1.74
C SER A 234 -21.43 11.29 2.10
N PRO A 235 -22.43 11.43 3.01
CA PRO A 235 -22.89 12.71 3.51
C PRO A 235 -21.76 13.59 4.05
N ARG A 236 -20.75 12.97 4.69
CA ARG A 236 -19.56 13.67 5.21
C ARG A 236 -18.74 14.35 4.12
N LEU A 237 -18.60 13.73 2.95
CA LEU A 237 -17.89 14.35 1.82
C LEU A 237 -18.66 15.58 1.32
N ILE A 238 -19.98 15.43 1.13
CA ILE A 238 -20.86 16.54 0.69
C ILE A 238 -20.83 17.70 1.68
N GLU A 239 -20.88 17.41 2.99
CA GLU A 239 -20.78 18.41 4.05
C GLU A 239 -19.44 19.14 4.04
N SER A 240 -18.34 18.43 3.75
CA SER A 240 -16.98 18.99 3.80
C SER A 240 -16.60 19.87 2.60
N VAL A 241 -17.04 19.53 1.39
CA VAL A 241 -16.60 20.21 0.15
C VAL A 241 -17.74 20.80 -0.68
N GLY A 242 -18.99 20.53 -0.30
CA GLY A 242 -20.17 20.87 -1.08
C GLY A 242 -20.49 19.83 -2.17
N TYR A 243 -21.74 19.88 -2.65
CA TYR A 243 -22.29 18.87 -3.55
C TYR A 243 -21.55 18.76 -4.90
N GLU A 244 -21.30 19.88 -5.58
CA GLU A 244 -20.65 19.85 -6.90
C GLU A 244 -19.19 19.38 -6.82
N ALA A 245 -18.45 19.82 -5.80
CA ALA A 245 -17.07 19.36 -5.60
C ALA A 245 -17.02 17.86 -5.27
N ALA A 246 -17.93 17.36 -4.42
CA ALA A 246 -18.03 15.94 -4.11
C ALA A 246 -18.38 15.09 -5.34
N LYS A 247 -19.21 15.62 -6.24
CA LYS A 247 -19.59 14.95 -7.49
C LYS A 247 -18.44 14.89 -8.50
N GLU A 248 -17.68 15.97 -8.67
CA GLU A 248 -16.48 15.97 -9.53
C GLU A 248 -15.39 15.05 -8.95
N ASP A 249 -15.18 15.06 -7.63
CA ASP A 249 -14.25 14.15 -6.93
C ASP A 249 -14.62 12.68 -7.18
N ALA A 250 -15.92 12.36 -7.13
CA ALA A 250 -16.42 11.03 -7.41
C ALA A 250 -16.25 10.59 -8.86
N LYS A 251 -16.41 11.51 -9.81
CA LYS A 251 -16.18 11.27 -11.23
C LYS A 251 -14.70 11.02 -11.50
N ALA A 252 -13.81 11.83 -10.89
CA ALA A 252 -12.37 11.63 -10.94
C ALA A 252 -11.97 10.27 -10.32
N HIS A 253 -12.49 9.94 -9.14
CA HIS A 253 -12.24 8.66 -8.48
C HIS A 253 -12.68 7.46 -9.32
N LYS A 254 -13.84 7.56 -9.99
CA LYS A 254 -14.32 6.53 -10.91
C LYS A 254 -13.42 6.39 -12.13
N ALA A 255 -12.97 7.49 -12.74
CA ALA A 255 -12.05 7.47 -13.86
C ALA A 255 -10.70 6.84 -13.47
N ASP A 256 -10.18 7.23 -12.31
CA ASP A 256 -8.95 6.71 -11.71
C ASP A 256 -9.03 5.21 -11.43
N PHE A 257 -10.14 4.74 -10.85
CA PHE A 257 -10.40 3.31 -10.68
C PHE A 257 -10.30 2.51 -11.99
N PHE A 258 -10.88 3.02 -13.09
CA PHE A 258 -10.78 2.35 -14.39
C PHE A 258 -9.39 2.44 -15.01
N SER A 259 -8.69 3.57 -14.83
CA SER A 259 -7.31 3.75 -15.27
C SER A 259 -6.39 2.71 -14.61
N ARG A 260 -6.44 2.60 -13.27
CA ARG A 260 -5.66 1.62 -12.49
C ARG A 260 -5.93 0.18 -12.92
N ARG A 261 -7.20 -0.15 -13.16
CA ARG A 261 -7.58 -1.47 -13.65
C ARG A 261 -7.00 -1.79 -15.03
N GLY A 262 -6.83 -0.78 -15.89
CA GLY A 262 -6.16 -0.94 -17.19
C GLY A 262 -4.64 -1.07 -17.10
N GLN A 263 -4.03 -0.50 -16.06
CA GLN A 263 -2.59 -0.58 -15.79
C GLN A 263 -2.19 -1.89 -15.08
N GLY A 264 -3.12 -2.55 -14.37
CA GLY A 264 -2.87 -3.81 -13.67
C GLY A 264 -2.45 -4.93 -14.64
N ARG A 265 -1.29 -5.54 -14.38
CA ARG A 265 -0.85 -6.75 -15.11
C ARG A 265 -1.39 -7.99 -14.41
N ALA A 266 -1.87 -8.95 -15.20
CA ALA A 266 -2.21 -10.26 -14.66
C ALA A 266 -0.96 -10.96 -14.13
N PHE A 267 -1.05 -11.63 -12.98
CA PHE A 267 0.03 -12.36 -12.34
C PHE A 267 -0.36 -13.83 -12.16
N CYS A 268 0.60 -14.73 -12.36
CA CYS A 268 0.41 -16.15 -12.15
C CYS A 268 0.41 -16.48 -10.65
N SER A 269 -0.75 -16.87 -10.12
CA SER A 269 -0.96 -17.27 -8.72
C SER A 269 -0.28 -18.58 -8.32
N TYR A 270 0.43 -19.26 -9.23
CA TYR A 270 1.22 -20.44 -8.89
C TYR A 270 2.46 -20.04 -8.08
N ILE A 271 2.64 -20.67 -6.92
CA ILE A 271 3.77 -20.41 -6.01
C ILE A 271 5.08 -20.67 -6.76
N GLY A 272 5.97 -19.67 -6.77
CA GLY A 272 7.28 -19.76 -7.43
C GLY A 272 7.28 -19.49 -8.94
N CYS A 273 6.12 -19.24 -9.57
CA CYS A 273 6.11 -18.89 -10.99
C CYS A 273 6.62 -17.47 -11.26
N GLY A 274 6.14 -16.48 -10.49
CA GLY A 274 6.55 -15.08 -10.64
C GLY A 274 6.18 -14.40 -11.96
N ASN A 275 5.56 -15.10 -12.92
CA ASN A 275 5.29 -14.55 -14.23
C ASN A 275 4.17 -13.50 -14.19
N PHE A 276 4.44 -12.37 -14.83
CA PHE A 276 3.48 -11.32 -15.15
C PHE A 276 3.09 -11.42 -16.62
N ALA A 277 1.85 -11.03 -16.94
CA ALA A 277 1.45 -10.79 -18.31
C ALA A 277 2.32 -9.66 -18.89
N SER A 278 2.93 -9.89 -20.05
CA SER A 278 3.84 -8.92 -20.67
C SER A 278 3.15 -7.61 -21.06
N ASP A 279 1.83 -7.66 -21.29
CA ASP A 279 0.97 -6.50 -21.47
C ASP A 279 -0.43 -6.75 -20.88
N SER A 280 -1.25 -5.69 -20.82
CA SER A 280 -2.62 -5.74 -20.28
C SER A 280 -3.62 -6.47 -21.19
N SER A 281 -3.24 -6.80 -22.43
CA SER A 281 -4.09 -7.55 -23.37
C SER A 281 -4.03 -9.06 -23.11
N ILE A 282 -2.93 -9.56 -22.57
CA ILE A 282 -2.74 -10.97 -22.24
C ILE A 282 -3.60 -11.34 -21.03
N LYS A 283 -4.54 -12.26 -21.26
CA LYS A 283 -5.42 -12.80 -20.23
C LYS A 283 -4.91 -14.16 -19.77
N PHE A 284 -4.41 -14.23 -18.54
CA PHE A 284 -4.12 -15.50 -17.89
C PHE A 284 -5.42 -16.30 -17.67
N PRO A 285 -5.44 -17.62 -17.95
CA PRO A 285 -6.55 -18.48 -17.55
C PRO A 285 -6.79 -18.38 -16.05
N ARG A 286 -8.07 -18.57 -15.66
CA ARG A 286 -8.52 -18.49 -14.26
C ARG A 286 -8.98 -19.84 -13.74
N CYS A 287 -8.80 -20.10 -12.45
CA CYS A 287 -9.38 -21.30 -11.81
C CYS A 287 -10.91 -21.16 -11.75
N GLY A 288 -11.64 -22.00 -12.50
CA GLY A 288 -13.11 -21.99 -12.54
C GLY A 288 -13.75 -22.19 -11.17
N ARG A 289 -13.25 -23.15 -10.37
CA ARG A 289 -13.74 -23.43 -9.01
C ARG A 289 -13.55 -22.23 -8.07
N CYS A 290 -12.36 -21.63 -8.05
CA CYS A 290 -12.09 -20.44 -7.24
C CYS A 290 -12.98 -19.27 -7.67
N PHE A 291 -13.12 -19.08 -8.98
CA PHE A 291 -13.91 -18.00 -9.53
C PHE A 291 -15.40 -18.16 -9.24
N GLU A 292 -15.99 -19.33 -9.50
CA GLU A 292 -17.43 -19.54 -9.40
C GLU A 292 -17.88 -19.79 -7.97
N LYS A 293 -17.20 -20.66 -7.23
CA LYS A 293 -17.63 -21.08 -5.88
C LYS A 293 -17.11 -20.18 -4.78
N MET A 294 -15.87 -19.71 -4.89
CA MET A 294 -15.21 -18.92 -3.83
C MET A 294 -15.17 -17.42 -4.12
N GLN A 295 -15.65 -16.99 -5.29
CA GLN A 295 -15.59 -15.58 -5.73
C GLN A 295 -14.16 -15.03 -5.81
N ARG A 296 -13.15 -15.88 -5.96
CA ARG A 296 -11.72 -15.51 -6.01
C ARG A 296 -11.17 -15.52 -7.43
N GLN A 297 -10.32 -14.56 -7.76
CA GLN A 297 -9.59 -14.54 -9.02
C GLN A 297 -8.20 -15.15 -8.83
N VAL A 298 -8.08 -16.43 -9.16
CA VAL A 298 -6.78 -17.14 -9.20
C VAL A 298 -6.41 -17.34 -10.66
N LEU A 299 -5.28 -16.75 -11.07
CA LEU A 299 -4.82 -16.71 -12.46
C LEU A 299 -3.58 -17.59 -12.64
N TYR A 300 -3.40 -18.18 -13.81
CA TYR A 300 -2.22 -19.00 -14.12
C TYR A 300 -1.64 -18.60 -15.47
N CYS A 301 -0.31 -18.55 -15.62
CA CYS A 301 0.31 -18.27 -16.92
C CYS A 301 0.21 -19.46 -17.89
N SER A 302 -0.22 -20.64 -17.43
CA SER A 302 -0.44 -21.84 -18.24
C SER A 302 -1.83 -22.42 -17.97
N ARG A 303 -2.33 -23.26 -18.90
CA ARG A 303 -3.64 -23.92 -18.77
C ARG A 303 -3.64 -25.10 -17.79
N PHE A 304 -2.47 -25.57 -17.34
CA PHE A 304 -2.29 -26.85 -16.65
C PHE A 304 -2.00 -26.69 -15.16
N VAL A 305 -2.87 -25.99 -14.43
CA VAL A 305 -2.80 -26.02 -12.97
C VAL A 305 -4.18 -26.39 -12.46
N ASP A 306 -4.37 -27.68 -12.26
CA ASP A 306 -5.44 -28.14 -11.39
C ASP A 306 -5.21 -27.49 -10.01
N CYS A 307 -6.25 -26.84 -9.49
CA CYS A 307 -6.30 -26.18 -8.18
C CYS A 307 -6.17 -27.19 -7.00
N VAL A 308 -5.31 -28.21 -7.12
CA VAL A 308 -5.20 -29.37 -6.22
C VAL A 308 -4.19 -29.13 -5.08
N HIS A 309 -3.33 -28.10 -5.17
CA HIS A 309 -2.31 -27.83 -4.15
C HIS A 309 -2.55 -26.61 -3.24
N LEU A 310 -3.77 -26.06 -3.21
CA LEU A 310 -4.15 -25.04 -2.21
C LEU A 310 -5.11 -25.61 -1.16
N GLY A 311 -4.96 -26.90 -0.84
CA GLY A 311 -5.78 -27.61 0.14
C GLY A 311 -5.35 -27.35 1.59
N SER A 312 -6.38 -27.22 2.43
CA SER A 312 -6.41 -27.06 3.91
C SER A 312 -5.95 -25.71 4.47
#